data_AF-R7ASB7-F1
#
_entry.id   AF-R7ASB7-F1
#
_cell.length_a   1.000
_cell.length_b   1.000
_cell.length_c   1.000
_cell.angle_alpha   90.00
_cell.angle_beta   90.00
_cell.angle_gamma   90.00
#
_symmetry.space_group_name_H-M   'P 1'
#
loop_
_entity.id
_entity.type
_entity.pdbx_description
1 polymer ?
#
loop_
_entity_poly.entity_id
_entity_poly.type
_entity_poly.pdbx_seq_one_letter_code
_entity_poly.pdbx_strand_id
1 'polypeptide(L)'
;MVNDVIFKGKKIFWEDVERYLKRYVGEFYKIADDSEIIFIGTELPGEYTGSVYTKRMHGAGEKAKANAAQIIPEMIQIAQNGTYESNRKDKHNRDAKNGWYRYDTRFAMPVYNDCGELERYNIFKARLLIRHSSSGKKYLYDVVQIKKETSTSCQV
;
A
#
# COMPACT_ATOMS: atom_id res chain seq x y z
N MET A 1 -8.41 -2.68 -8.46
CA MET A 1 -7.93 -4.00 -8.94
C MET A 1 -6.68 -3.74 -9.77
N VAL A 2 -5.65 -4.59 -9.72
CA VAL A 2 -4.52 -4.46 -10.65
C VAL A 2 -4.93 -5.05 -11.99
N ASN A 3 -4.98 -4.21 -13.03
CA ASN A 3 -5.38 -4.65 -14.36
C ASN A 3 -4.18 -5.26 -15.11
N ASP A 4 -3.04 -4.56 -15.10
CA ASP A 4 -1.80 -5.00 -15.74
C ASP A 4 -0.68 -5.13 -14.70
N VAL A 5 0.08 -6.22 -14.79
CA VAL A 5 1.25 -6.46 -13.92
C VAL A 5 2.50 -5.93 -14.64
N ILE A 6 2.87 -4.68 -14.35
CA ILE A 6 4.03 -4.02 -15.00
C ILE A 6 5.34 -4.35 -14.30
N PHE A 7 5.33 -4.59 -12.98
CA PHE A 7 6.52 -5.02 -12.24
C PHE A 7 6.60 -6.54 -12.30
N LYS A 8 7.03 -7.03 -13.46
CA LYS A 8 7.18 -8.44 -13.82
C LYS A 8 8.65 -8.86 -13.82
N GLY A 9 8.93 -10.07 -13.35
CA GLY A 9 10.28 -10.62 -13.30
C GLY A 9 10.49 -11.65 -12.20
N LYS A 10 11.64 -12.33 -12.22
CA LYS A 10 12.11 -13.16 -11.09
C LYS A 10 12.53 -12.29 -9.89
N LYS A 11 13.04 -11.09 -10.15
CA LYS A 11 13.44 -10.08 -9.17
C LYS A 11 12.69 -8.78 -9.44
N ILE A 12 12.28 -8.09 -8.37
CA ILE A 12 11.72 -6.75 -8.46
C ILE A 12 12.85 -5.72 -8.43
N PHE A 13 12.85 -4.79 -9.39
CA PHE A 13 13.71 -3.61 -9.38
C PHE A 13 12.98 -2.50 -8.63
N TRP A 14 13.27 -2.38 -7.33
CA TRP A 14 12.59 -1.43 -6.44
C TRP A 14 12.79 0.03 -6.86
N GLU A 15 13.87 0.36 -7.56
CA GLU A 15 14.11 1.67 -8.16
C GLU A 15 13.04 2.06 -9.19
N ASP A 16 12.53 1.09 -9.96
CA ASP A 16 11.47 1.33 -10.93
C ASP A 16 10.12 1.54 -10.23
N VAL A 17 9.87 0.80 -9.14
CA VAL A 17 8.69 1.01 -8.28
C VAL A 17 8.73 2.40 -7.66
N GLU A 18 9.88 2.82 -7.13
CA GLU A 18 10.06 4.15 -6.57
C GLU A 18 9.83 5.25 -7.61
N ARG A 19 10.41 5.08 -8.81
CA ARG A 19 10.21 6.02 -9.93
C ARG A 19 8.75 6.10 -10.35
N TYR A 20 8.01 4.99 -10.32
CA TYR A 20 6.59 4.98 -10.61
C TYR A 20 5.80 5.75 -9.56
N LEU A 21 6.07 5.54 -8.27
CA LEU A 21 5.39 6.22 -7.16
C LEU A 21 5.57 7.74 -7.18
N LYS A 22 6.70 8.24 -7.69
CA LYS A 22 6.96 9.68 -7.84
C LYS A 22 5.90 10.40 -8.68
N ARG A 23 5.17 9.70 -9.54
CA ARG A 23 4.06 10.26 -10.35
C ARG A 23 2.86 10.68 -9.51
N TYR A 24 2.67 10.11 -8.33
CA TYR A 24 1.58 10.47 -7.43
C TYR A 24 1.95 11.58 -6.46
N VAL A 25 3.22 11.99 -6.38
CA VAL A 25 3.67 12.99 -5.39
C VAL A 25 2.99 14.33 -5.68
N GLY A 26 2.36 14.89 -4.64
CA GLY A 26 1.56 16.12 -4.74
C GLY A 26 0.06 15.87 -4.88
N GLU A 27 -0.35 14.65 -5.24
CA GLU A 27 -1.75 14.27 -5.32
C GLU A 27 -2.38 14.03 -3.93
N PHE A 28 -3.71 13.99 -3.88
CA PHE A 28 -4.46 13.56 -2.70
C PHE A 28 -5.69 12.77 -3.10
N TYR A 29 -6.12 11.88 -2.21
CA TYR A 29 -7.29 11.03 -2.40
C TYR A 29 -8.14 11.05 -1.15
N LYS A 30 -9.44 10.82 -1.34
CA LYS A 30 -10.42 10.82 -0.26
C LYS A 30 -10.84 9.38 0.03
N ILE A 31 -10.81 9.00 1.30
CA ILE A 31 -11.40 7.74 1.76
C ILE A 31 -12.92 7.86 1.64
N ALA A 32 -13.56 6.90 0.96
CA ALA A 32 -15.00 6.97 0.71
C ALA A 32 -15.83 6.80 2.01
N ASP A 33 -15.33 6.00 2.94
CA ASP A 33 -16.02 5.61 4.17
C ASP A 33 -16.19 6.77 5.17
N ASP A 34 -15.10 7.46 5.51
CA ASP A 34 -15.07 8.51 6.55
C ASP A 34 -14.73 9.91 6.01
N SER A 35 -14.61 10.05 4.69
CA SER A 35 -14.28 11.30 4.02
C SER A 35 -12.89 11.90 4.32
N GLU A 36 -11.99 11.12 4.91
CA GLU A 36 -10.63 11.58 5.24
C GLU A 36 -9.79 11.83 3.98
N ILE A 37 -9.04 12.93 3.98
CA ILE A 37 -8.16 13.33 2.87
C ILE A 37 -6.74 12.85 3.15
N ILE A 38 -6.23 11.99 2.27
CA ILE A 38 -4.89 11.42 2.34
C ILE A 38 -4.04 11.98 1.21
N PHE A 39 -2.98 12.70 1.59
CA PHE A 39 -2.00 13.28 0.67
C PHE A 39 -0.89 12.29 0.33
N ILE A 40 -0.33 12.42 -0.86
CA ILE A 40 0.86 11.69 -1.28
C ILE A 40 2.09 12.62 -1.16
N GLY A 41 2.91 12.35 -0.14
CA GLY A 41 4.13 13.12 0.14
C GLY A 41 5.36 12.60 -0.61
N THR A 42 6.41 13.42 -0.64
CA THR A 42 7.72 13.09 -1.26
C THR A 42 8.44 11.92 -0.60
N GLU A 43 8.09 11.58 0.64
CA GLU A 43 8.70 10.45 1.38
C GLU A 43 8.10 9.09 0.99
N LEU A 44 6.85 9.05 0.50
CA LEU A 44 6.18 7.79 0.18
C LEU A 44 7.01 6.90 -0.75
N PRO A 45 7.58 7.38 -1.88
CA PRO A 45 8.34 6.52 -2.77
C PRO A 45 9.48 5.79 -2.06
N GLY A 46 10.29 6.51 -1.26
CA GLY A 46 11.44 5.94 -0.57
C GLY A 46 11.05 5.02 0.58
N GLU A 47 10.00 5.36 1.34
CA GLU A 47 9.50 4.52 2.42
C GLU A 47 8.87 3.23 1.89
N TYR A 48 8.03 3.34 0.85
CA TYR A 48 7.36 2.20 0.25
C TYR A 48 8.34 1.15 -0.27
N THR A 49 9.43 1.57 -0.91
CA THR A 49 10.42 0.68 -1.52
C THR A 49 11.56 0.29 -0.57
N GLY A 50 11.88 1.15 0.40
CA GLY A 50 13.07 1.02 1.24
C GLY A 50 12.82 0.58 2.69
N SER A 51 11.55 0.46 3.13
CA SER A 51 11.25 0.13 4.53
C SER A 51 11.76 -1.26 4.95
N VAL A 52 11.98 -1.44 6.25
CA VAL A 52 12.33 -2.76 6.83
C VAL A 52 11.26 -3.80 6.51
N TYR A 53 9.99 -3.39 6.41
CA TYR A 53 8.91 -4.27 5.99
C TYR A 53 9.11 -4.73 4.54
N THR A 54 9.37 -3.81 3.62
CA THR A 54 9.60 -4.12 2.20
C THR A 54 10.80 -5.03 2.00
N LYS A 55 11.92 -4.76 2.68
CA LYS A 55 13.16 -5.56 2.59
C LYS A 55 13.00 -7.02 3.05
N ARG A 56 11.98 -7.33 3.85
CA ARG A 56 11.67 -8.69 4.33
C ARG A 56 10.68 -9.44 3.43
N MET A 57 10.13 -8.78 2.40
CA MET A 57 9.19 -9.41 1.49
C MET A 57 9.91 -10.19 0.40
N HIS A 58 9.40 -11.38 0.09
CA HIS A 58 9.93 -12.24 -0.96
C HIS A 58 8.79 -12.93 -1.73
N GLY A 59 9.08 -13.38 -2.95
CA GLY A 59 8.17 -14.21 -3.74
C GLY A 59 6.87 -13.50 -4.10
N ALA A 60 5.73 -14.18 -3.90
CA ALA A 60 4.42 -13.65 -4.29
C ALA A 60 4.04 -12.36 -3.56
N GLY A 61 4.44 -12.20 -2.29
CA GLY A 61 4.18 -10.99 -1.52
C GLY A 61 4.97 -9.79 -2.04
N GLU A 62 6.23 -10.00 -2.41
CA GLU A 62 7.09 -8.97 -3.01
C GLU A 62 6.48 -8.43 -4.31
N LYS A 63 6.05 -9.34 -5.20
CA LYS A 63 5.36 -8.98 -6.46
C LYS A 63 4.04 -8.25 -6.21
N ALA A 64 3.26 -8.71 -5.23
CA ALA A 64 2.01 -8.07 -4.87
C ALA A 64 2.24 -6.64 -4.36
N LYS A 65 3.24 -6.43 -3.49
CA LYS A 65 3.60 -5.09 -3.02
C LYS A 65 4.09 -4.20 -4.17
N ALA A 66 4.97 -4.69 -5.03
CA ALA A 66 5.45 -3.89 -6.16
C ALA A 66 4.28 -3.40 -7.03
N ASN A 67 3.34 -4.30 -7.37
CA ASN A 67 2.22 -3.96 -8.26
C ASN A 67 1.06 -3.25 -7.56
N ALA A 68 0.96 -3.32 -6.22
CA ALA A 68 0.03 -2.48 -5.46
C ALA A 68 0.37 -0.98 -5.59
N ALA A 69 1.61 -0.62 -5.97
CA ALA A 69 1.97 0.76 -6.28
C ALA A 69 1.11 1.37 -7.40
N GLN A 70 0.60 0.54 -8.32
CA GLN A 70 -0.22 0.98 -9.45
C GLN A 70 -1.63 1.42 -9.07
N ILE A 71 -2.09 1.03 -7.87
CA ILE A 71 -3.48 1.17 -7.44
C ILE A 71 -3.59 1.86 -6.08
N ILE A 72 -2.60 2.70 -5.73
CA ILE A 72 -2.63 3.52 -4.52
C ILE A 72 -3.89 4.37 -4.42
N PRO A 73 -4.34 5.07 -5.49
CA PRO A 73 -5.56 5.87 -5.44
C PRO A 73 -6.77 5.04 -4.97
N GLU A 74 -6.98 3.89 -5.59
CA GLU A 74 -8.10 3.00 -5.31
C GLU A 74 -7.99 2.38 -3.92
N MET A 75 -6.78 1.97 -3.51
CA MET A 75 -6.55 1.43 -2.17
C MET A 75 -6.88 2.44 -1.07
N ILE A 76 -6.61 3.73 -1.28
CA ILE A 76 -7.01 4.81 -0.36
C ILE A 76 -8.52 4.99 -0.39
N GLN A 77 -9.13 5.06 -1.58
CA GLN A 77 -10.57 5.30 -1.70
C GLN A 77 -11.42 4.24 -1.00
N ILE A 78 -10.99 2.98 -1.03
CA ILE A 78 -11.71 1.87 -0.37
C ILE A 78 -11.23 1.58 1.05
N ALA A 79 -10.34 2.40 1.61
CA ALA A 79 -9.77 2.18 2.93
C ALA A 79 -10.85 2.29 4.02
N GLN A 80 -10.76 1.47 5.06
CA GLN A 80 -11.78 1.37 6.12
C GLN A 80 -11.13 1.08 7.48
N ASN A 81 -11.94 1.06 8.54
CA ASN A 81 -11.52 0.68 9.89
C ASN A 81 -10.32 1.50 10.42
N GLY A 82 -10.41 2.83 10.29
CA GLY A 82 -9.37 3.74 10.76
C GLY A 82 -9.07 3.57 12.25
N THR A 83 -7.81 3.30 12.58
CA THR A 83 -7.33 3.18 13.97
C THR A 83 -6.21 4.17 14.25
N TYR A 84 -6.24 4.81 15.41
CA TYR A 84 -5.27 5.81 15.82
C TYR A 84 -4.22 5.23 16.77
N GLU A 85 -2.96 5.67 16.63
CA GLU A 85 -1.88 5.44 17.59
C GLU A 85 -1.06 6.71 17.81
N SER A 86 -0.78 7.05 19.07
CA SER A 86 0.08 8.18 19.41
C SER A 86 1.52 7.93 18.94
N ASN A 87 2.22 8.99 18.53
CA ASN A 87 3.64 8.85 18.20
C ASN A 87 4.45 8.60 19.48
N ARG A 88 5.20 7.49 19.50
CA ARG A 88 6.05 7.08 20.64
C ARG A 88 7.54 7.21 20.36
N LYS A 89 7.93 7.76 19.20
CA LYS A 89 9.33 7.87 18.77
C LYS A 89 9.73 9.33 18.56
N ASP A 90 10.81 9.73 19.22
CA ASP A 90 11.30 11.11 19.15
C ASP A 90 11.69 11.56 17.74
N LYS A 91 12.19 10.62 16.94
CA LYS A 91 12.60 10.86 15.54
C LYS A 91 11.47 11.33 14.61
N HIS A 92 10.20 11.24 15.02
CA HIS A 92 9.06 11.69 14.21
C HIS A 92 8.24 12.79 14.89
N ASN A 93 8.80 13.50 15.88
CA ASN A 93 8.06 14.48 16.68
C ASN A 93 7.50 15.67 15.87
N ARG A 94 8.07 16.00 14.71
CA ARG A 94 7.54 17.04 13.81
C ARG A 94 6.60 16.47 12.73
N ASP A 95 6.99 15.34 12.17
CA ASP A 95 6.35 14.79 10.96
C ASP A 95 5.15 13.90 11.27
N ALA A 96 5.16 13.24 12.44
CA ALA A 96 4.06 12.46 12.99
C ALA A 96 3.59 13.04 14.33
N LYS A 97 3.69 14.36 14.51
CA LYS A 97 3.34 15.06 15.76
C LYS A 97 1.96 14.67 16.26
N ASN A 98 1.01 14.57 15.34
CA ASN A 98 -0.37 14.26 15.66
C ASN A 98 -0.65 12.74 15.63
N GLY A 99 0.38 11.91 15.54
CA GLY A 99 0.31 10.45 15.60
C GLY A 99 0.21 9.77 14.24
N TRP A 100 -0.22 8.52 14.29
CA TRP A 100 -0.31 7.60 13.17
C TRP A 100 -1.72 7.05 13.05
N TYR A 101 -2.18 6.86 11.82
CA TYR A 101 -3.41 6.15 11.54
C TYR A 101 -3.11 4.90 10.72
N ARG A 102 -3.93 3.87 10.91
CA ARG A 102 -3.94 2.68 10.06
C ARG A 102 -5.33 2.43 9.55
N TYR A 103 -5.42 2.18 8.25
CA TYR A 103 -6.65 1.79 7.59
C TYR A 103 -6.44 0.45 6.91
N ASP A 104 -7.44 -0.43 7.04
CA ASP A 104 -7.48 -1.67 6.29
C ASP A 104 -7.85 -1.36 4.83
N THR A 105 -7.23 -2.07 3.90
CA THR A 105 -7.56 -2.02 2.48
C THR A 105 -7.36 -3.41 1.87
N ARG A 106 -7.79 -3.58 0.62
CA ARG A 106 -7.63 -4.84 -0.11
C ARG A 106 -7.38 -4.60 -1.59
N PHE A 107 -6.75 -5.55 -2.25
CA PHE A 107 -6.59 -5.49 -3.70
C PHE A 107 -6.53 -6.87 -4.32
N ALA A 108 -6.84 -6.92 -5.61
CA ALA A 108 -6.80 -8.13 -6.42
C ALA A 108 -5.60 -8.06 -7.38
N MET A 109 -4.83 -9.15 -7.44
CA MET A 109 -3.74 -9.37 -8.39
C MET A 109 -4.14 -10.46 -9.38
N PRO A 110 -4.04 -10.24 -10.69
CA PRO A 110 -4.33 -11.27 -11.69
C PRO A 110 -3.25 -12.36 -11.65
N VAL A 111 -3.66 -13.59 -11.94
CA VAL A 111 -2.81 -14.75 -12.14
C VAL A 111 -3.06 -15.25 -13.55
N TYR A 112 -1.99 -15.42 -14.32
CA TYR A 112 -2.05 -15.90 -15.68
C TYR A 112 -1.51 -17.32 -15.76
N ASN A 113 -2.10 -18.15 -16.61
CA ASN A 113 -1.61 -19.49 -16.93
C ASN A 113 -0.37 -19.42 -17.86
N ASP A 114 0.19 -20.58 -18.21
CA ASP A 114 1.37 -20.66 -19.08
C ASP A 114 1.11 -20.15 -20.51
N CYS A 115 -0.15 -20.13 -20.95
CA CYS A 115 -0.59 -19.56 -22.21
C CYS A 115 -0.77 -18.03 -22.15
N GLY A 116 -0.59 -17.41 -20.97
CA GLY A 116 -0.79 -15.98 -20.75
C GLY A 116 -2.25 -15.56 -20.57
N GLU A 117 -3.17 -16.52 -20.40
CA GLU A 117 -4.60 -16.24 -20.18
C GLU A 117 -4.89 -16.04 -18.70
N LEU A 118 -5.82 -15.15 -18.38
CA LEU A 118 -6.24 -14.88 -17.00
C LEU A 118 -6.90 -16.12 -16.40
N GLU A 119 -6.27 -16.70 -15.37
CA GLU A 119 -6.74 -17.89 -14.69
C GLU A 119 -7.62 -17.54 -13.47
N ARG A 120 -7.17 -16.58 -12.65
CA ARG A 120 -7.88 -16.13 -11.44
C ARG A 120 -7.34 -14.81 -10.91
N TYR A 121 -7.97 -14.30 -9.85
CA TYR A 121 -7.43 -13.22 -9.03
C TYR A 121 -7.04 -13.72 -7.64
N ASN A 122 -5.82 -13.42 -7.21
CA ASN A 122 -5.43 -13.53 -5.81
C ASN A 122 -5.84 -12.24 -5.09
N ILE A 123 -6.65 -12.35 -4.05
CA ILE A 123 -7.01 -11.22 -3.19
C ILE A 123 -5.95 -11.06 -2.10
N PHE A 124 -5.59 -9.82 -1.79
CA PHE A 124 -4.67 -9.45 -0.73
C PHE A 124 -5.35 -8.45 0.19
N LYS A 125 -5.22 -8.67 1.50
CA LYS A 125 -5.45 -7.61 2.51
C LYS A 125 -4.17 -6.84 2.70
N ALA A 126 -4.28 -5.56 3.01
CA ALA A 126 -3.17 -4.70 3.36
C ALA A 126 -3.62 -3.65 4.38
N ARG A 127 -2.65 -2.92 4.95
CA ARG A 127 -2.89 -1.75 5.77
C ARG A 127 -2.15 -0.54 5.23
N LEU A 128 -2.88 0.55 5.06
CA LEU A 128 -2.29 1.86 4.83
C LEU A 128 -1.74 2.38 6.14
N LEU A 129 -0.47 2.78 6.15
CA LEU A 129 0.14 3.49 7.26
C LEU A 129 0.12 4.98 6.93
N ILE A 130 -0.63 5.74 7.72
CA ILE A 130 -0.86 7.16 7.49
C ILE A 130 -0.17 7.96 8.60
N ARG A 131 0.62 8.95 8.21
CA ARG A 131 1.28 9.87 9.12
C ARG A 131 0.46 11.15 9.26
N HIS A 132 0.20 11.59 10.49
CA HIS A 132 -0.50 12.85 10.75
C HIS A 132 0.50 13.94 11.17
N SER A 133 0.74 14.89 10.25
CA SER A 133 1.72 15.95 10.44
C SER A 133 1.24 17.01 11.45
N SER A 134 2.19 17.80 11.93
CA SER A 134 1.92 18.98 12.75
C SER A 134 1.04 20.04 12.07
N SER A 135 0.93 20.03 10.74
CA SER A 135 0.04 20.93 9.98
C SER A 135 -1.41 20.44 9.90
N GLY A 136 -1.74 19.29 10.51
CA GLY A 136 -3.06 18.69 10.45
C GLY A 136 -3.31 17.83 9.21
N LYS A 137 -2.32 17.71 8.31
CA LYS A 137 -2.44 16.92 7.07
C LYS A 137 -2.06 15.46 7.30
N LYS A 138 -2.81 14.56 6.68
CA LYS A 138 -2.57 13.10 6.70
C LYS A 138 -1.89 12.65 5.43
N TYR A 139 -0.75 11.97 5.55
CA TYR A 139 0.03 11.52 4.40
C TYR A 139 0.13 10.00 4.38
N LEU A 140 -0.07 9.38 3.21
CA LEU A 140 0.29 7.98 3.04
C LEU A 140 1.80 7.84 3.21
N TYR A 141 2.23 7.02 4.17
CA TYR A 141 3.63 6.81 4.51
C TYR A 141 4.15 5.46 3.98
N ASP A 142 3.38 4.37 4.14
CA ASP A 142 3.71 3.06 3.58
C ASP A 142 2.42 2.22 3.39
N VAL A 143 2.49 1.16 2.58
CA VAL A 143 1.49 0.08 2.52
C VAL A 143 2.12 -1.17 3.09
N VAL A 144 1.58 -1.63 4.22
CA VAL A 144 2.15 -2.67 5.06
C VAL A 144 1.18 -3.81 5.29
N GLN A 145 1.64 -4.88 5.94
CA GLN A 145 0.81 -6.04 6.30
C GLN A 145 0.06 -6.68 5.12
N ILE A 146 0.64 -6.59 3.92
CA ILE A 146 0.15 -7.26 2.70
C ILE A 146 0.19 -8.78 2.93
N LYS A 147 -0.98 -9.40 2.86
CA LYS A 147 -1.17 -10.84 3.02
C LYS A 147 -2.21 -11.33 2.02
N LYS A 148 -1.89 -12.42 1.33
CA LYS A 148 -2.84 -13.08 0.43
C LYS A 148 -3.99 -13.65 1.27
N GLU A 149 -5.23 -13.38 0.88
CA GLU A 149 -6.38 -14.09 1.39
C GLU A 149 -6.32 -15.53 0.88
N THR A 150 -6.16 -16.47 1.81
CA THR A 150 -6.37 -17.89 1.53
C THR A 150 -7.86 -18.14 1.63
N SER A 151 -8.45 -18.83 0.65
CA SER A 151 -9.80 -19.35 0.77
C SER A 151 -9.87 -20.18 2.06
N THR A 152 -10.58 -19.71 3.07
CA THR A 152 -11.00 -20.59 4.14
C THR A 152 -11.91 -21.60 3.45
N SER A 153 -11.50 -22.87 3.45
CA SER A 153 -12.39 -23.97 3.12
C SER A 153 -13.68 -23.74 3.89
N CYS A 154 -14.79 -23.50 3.20
CA CYS A 154 -16.10 -23.64 3.81
C CYS A 154 -16.27 -25.13 4.10
N GLN A 155 -15.74 -25.58 5.23
CA GLN A 155 -16.18 -26.85 5.81
C GLN A 155 -17.58 -26.59 6.34
N VAL A 156 -18.55 -26.91 5.48
CA VAL A 156 -19.96 -27.10 5.82
C VAL A 156 -20.11 -28.23 6.83
#